data_AF-A0A510NX42-F1
#
_entry.id   AF-A0A510NX42-F1
#
_cell.length_a   1.000
_cell.length_b   1.000
_cell.length_c   1.000
_cell.angle_alpha   90.00
_cell.angle_beta   90.00
_cell.angle_gamma   90.00
#
_symmetry.space_group_name_H-M   'P 1'
#
loop_
_entity.id
_entity.type
_entity.pdbx_description
1 polymer ?
#
loop_
_entity_poly.entity_id
_entity_poly.type
_entity_poly.pdbx_seq_one_letter_code
_entity_poly.pdbx_strand_id
1 'polypeptide(L)'
;MPFFSSPFDGAELFYRDYRPSSRCTAFRANPQYQENDGRTLVFIHGWPYSSLAYEEVIVQLCETYRFRCIATDRRGFGKSEWNGSGVTNLKDIDYDVFADDTIHLISSLLKLKSFVLVGSSMGAGETLLTWARSTYVRERCKGFVWICPSMPHPIQSAQNPLMAPQDLWDDIVAGFRNSRAEYTRTALPAALVHDEATQLPPSVRQRYEYIVGEADAIALERCVKIIITYDFRPLLEKLASLEADQPAVLCLHGQFDPGMPYEASSKVIGEIVPRAQVKIYEKASHGTWDKPEMYGAYKPTNFISVSYGIAEGAYSYFYINRQCQEYRKLGLQGVSVIYASQNSGVASGGCIHPDNVNKTTLAANPGAFSPGWPAACPYVTSVGATKVSNILPSYGVHATKDCRSTLERLSQSAASIPGSDYYSGGGLSNHWPAPDYQKATLDSYFTNTPPPYDNLTIYGTPYYNRTGREYPDVSAVGVNIPVYEAGKLVLEYGTSASVPSFASIINLINEHRIAAGRDPVGFLIPVLYQHPKDFTNISMGNNPGSGTQGFSAVKGWDPVTGLGTPNYLKLLDVVMALP
;
A
#
# COMPACT_ATOMS: atom_id res chain seq x y z
N MET A 1 1.21 22.05 -8.71
CA MET A 1 1.54 20.72 -9.28
C MET A 1 2.29 20.96 -10.59
N PRO A 2 3.25 20.12 -11.02
CA PRO A 2 4.12 20.48 -12.14
C PRO A 2 3.36 20.36 -13.47
N PHE A 3 2.87 21.50 -13.94
CA PHE A 3 2.35 21.66 -15.29
C PHE A 3 3.33 22.53 -16.09
N PHE A 4 3.31 22.39 -17.41
CA PHE A 4 3.96 23.31 -18.33
C PHE A 4 3.09 23.49 -19.56
N SER A 5 3.10 24.71 -20.11
CA SER A 5 2.36 25.02 -21.32
C SER A 5 3.11 24.52 -22.54
N SER A 6 2.42 23.78 -23.40
CA SER A 6 2.93 23.29 -24.66
C SER A 6 3.38 24.45 -25.56
N PRO A 7 4.54 24.36 -26.22
CA PRO A 7 4.97 25.38 -27.19
C PRO A 7 4.15 25.37 -28.49
N PHE A 8 3.36 24.32 -28.74
CA PHE A 8 2.59 24.15 -29.98
C PHE A 8 1.30 24.97 -29.97
N ASP A 9 0.55 24.89 -28.88
CA ASP A 9 -0.82 25.42 -28.76
C ASP A 9 -1.18 25.90 -27.34
N GLY A 10 -0.23 25.88 -26.40
CA GLY A 10 -0.47 26.29 -25.02
C GLY A 10 -1.24 25.29 -24.16
N ALA A 11 -1.46 24.05 -24.61
CA ALA A 11 -2.03 22.99 -23.78
C ALA A 11 -1.26 22.81 -22.46
N GLU A 12 -1.95 22.70 -21.33
CA GLU A 12 -1.32 22.44 -20.04
C GLU A 12 -0.98 20.95 -19.91
N LEU A 13 0.33 20.65 -19.88
CA LEU A 13 0.86 19.30 -19.82
C LEU A 13 1.46 19.00 -18.45
N PHE A 14 1.13 17.84 -17.91
CA PHE A 14 1.56 17.41 -16.59
C PHE A 14 2.82 16.54 -16.65
N TYR A 15 3.68 16.70 -15.64
CA TYR A 15 4.78 15.79 -15.39
C TYR A 15 5.03 15.61 -13.90
N ARG A 16 5.73 14.53 -13.56
CA ARG A 16 6.20 14.21 -12.22
C ARG A 16 7.71 14.37 -12.19
N ASP A 17 8.25 15.05 -11.17
CA ASP A 17 9.69 15.19 -10.92
C ASP A 17 10.03 14.57 -9.56
N TYR A 18 10.38 13.29 -9.58
CA TYR A 18 10.81 12.57 -8.40
C TYR A 18 12.32 12.77 -8.19
N ARG A 19 12.67 13.31 -7.03
CA ARG A 19 14.05 13.56 -6.63
C ARG A 19 14.39 12.72 -5.39
N PRO A 20 15.53 12.01 -5.39
CA PRO A 20 15.94 11.20 -4.25
C PRO A 20 16.05 12.03 -2.97
N SER A 21 15.47 11.57 -1.86
CA SER A 21 15.52 12.29 -0.58
C SER A 21 16.95 12.45 -0.06
N SER A 22 17.43 13.67 0.16
CA SER A 22 18.75 13.91 0.77
C SER A 22 18.82 13.62 2.28
N ARG A 23 17.67 13.39 2.93
CA ARG A 23 17.56 13.20 4.39
C ARG A 23 17.47 11.74 4.82
N CYS A 24 17.06 10.85 3.91
CA CYS A 24 16.88 9.43 4.19
C CYS A 24 18.02 8.65 3.56
N THR A 25 18.56 7.67 4.28
CA THR A 25 19.50 6.70 3.72
C THR A 25 18.79 5.84 2.67
N ALA A 26 19.49 5.51 1.59
CA ALA A 26 18.95 4.61 0.57
C ALA A 26 18.61 3.25 1.18
N PHE A 27 17.43 2.71 0.85
CA PHE A 27 17.08 1.33 1.21
C PHE A 27 17.92 0.36 0.38
N ARG A 28 19.01 -0.16 0.95
CA ARG A 28 19.93 -1.06 0.24
C ARG A 28 19.60 -2.53 0.52
N ALA A 29 18.63 -3.08 -0.22
CA ALA A 29 18.30 -4.51 -0.13
C ALA A 29 19.46 -5.43 -0.60
N ASN A 30 20.33 -4.93 -1.47
CA ASN A 30 21.55 -5.63 -1.90
C ASN A 30 22.75 -4.65 -1.82
N PRO A 31 23.80 -4.99 -1.04
CA PRO A 31 24.94 -4.11 -0.82
C PRO A 31 25.86 -3.95 -2.03
N GLN A 32 25.67 -4.73 -3.10
CA GLN A 32 26.49 -4.67 -4.32
C GLN A 32 26.07 -3.56 -5.30
N TYR A 33 24.94 -2.89 -5.08
CA TYR A 33 24.48 -1.85 -5.99
C TYR A 33 25.26 -0.54 -5.85
N GLN A 34 25.70 -0.02 -6.99
CA GLN A 34 26.37 1.27 -7.09
C GLN A 34 25.36 2.41 -7.03
N GLU A 35 25.78 3.54 -6.44
CA GLU A 35 24.98 4.77 -6.45
C GLU A 35 24.90 5.34 -7.88
N ASN A 36 23.81 6.05 -8.18
CA ASN A 36 23.64 6.75 -9.44
C ASN A 36 24.84 7.68 -9.73
N ASP A 37 25.28 7.70 -10.98
CA ASP A 37 26.36 8.57 -11.48
C ASP A 37 25.88 9.97 -11.89
N GLY A 38 24.71 10.39 -11.41
CA GLY A 38 24.11 11.71 -11.65
C GLY A 38 23.18 11.79 -12.85
N ARG A 39 22.87 10.66 -13.51
CA ARG A 39 21.90 10.63 -14.63
C ARG A 39 20.47 10.82 -14.14
N THR A 40 19.66 11.46 -14.97
CA THR A 40 18.20 11.55 -14.81
C THR A 40 17.53 10.53 -15.75
N LEU A 41 16.48 9.85 -15.29
CA LEU A 41 15.66 8.98 -16.13
C LEU A 41 14.40 9.75 -16.54
N VAL A 42 14.11 9.82 -17.84
CA VAL A 42 12.94 10.53 -18.39
C VAL A 42 12.01 9.50 -19.04
N PHE A 43 10.85 9.29 -18.43
CA PHE A 43 9.88 8.26 -18.77
C PHE A 43 8.74 8.82 -19.62
N ILE A 44 8.54 8.20 -20.79
CA ILE A 44 7.44 8.44 -21.72
C ILE A 44 6.60 7.17 -21.79
N HIS A 45 5.32 7.25 -21.40
CA HIS A 45 4.47 6.07 -21.25
C HIS A 45 3.96 5.53 -22.59
N GLY A 46 3.60 4.24 -22.61
CA GLY A 46 2.87 3.62 -23.71
C GLY A 46 1.41 4.08 -23.76
N TRP A 47 0.80 3.93 -24.93
CA TRP A 47 -0.64 4.07 -25.08
C TRP A 47 -1.35 2.82 -24.51
N PRO A 48 -2.53 2.93 -23.87
CA PRO A 48 -3.31 4.11 -23.53
C PRO A 48 -3.11 4.57 -22.06
N TYR A 49 -1.88 4.49 -21.55
CA TYR A 49 -1.60 4.74 -20.13
C TYR A 49 -1.26 6.20 -19.81
N SER A 50 -0.64 6.46 -18.65
CA SER A 50 -0.09 7.75 -18.23
C SER A 50 1.22 7.53 -17.46
N SER A 51 1.81 8.59 -16.91
CA SER A 51 2.97 8.50 -15.99
C SER A 51 2.77 7.52 -14.83
N LEU A 52 1.53 7.24 -14.44
CA LEU A 52 1.19 6.28 -13.38
C LEU A 52 1.56 4.83 -13.73
N ALA A 53 1.78 4.50 -15.00
CA ALA A 53 2.25 3.17 -15.41
C ALA A 53 3.66 2.84 -14.87
N TYR A 54 4.46 3.86 -14.56
CA TYR A 54 5.82 3.68 -14.05
C TYR A 54 5.94 3.81 -12.53
N GLU A 55 4.85 4.08 -11.81
CA GLU A 55 4.92 4.37 -10.36
C GLU A 55 5.63 3.26 -9.56
N GLU A 56 5.37 1.99 -9.90
CA GLU A 56 5.94 0.84 -9.20
C GLU A 56 7.47 0.76 -9.31
N VAL A 57 8.05 1.22 -10.43
CA VAL A 57 9.50 1.17 -10.66
C VAL A 57 10.17 2.49 -10.26
N ILE A 58 9.48 3.61 -10.39
CA ILE A 58 10.03 4.94 -10.08
C ILE A 58 10.43 5.05 -8.62
N VAL A 59 9.65 4.53 -7.67
CA VAL A 59 9.99 4.63 -6.24
C VAL A 59 11.32 3.93 -5.95
N GLN A 60 11.53 2.73 -6.50
CA GLN A 60 12.79 2.00 -6.34
C GLN A 60 13.94 2.73 -7.04
N LEU A 61 13.75 3.15 -8.30
CA LEU A 61 14.77 3.88 -9.05
C LEU A 61 15.17 5.20 -8.35
N CYS A 62 14.20 5.90 -7.75
CA CYS A 62 14.42 7.16 -7.06
C CYS A 62 15.03 7.00 -5.68
N GLU A 63 14.39 6.26 -4.77
CA GLU A 63 14.82 6.23 -3.37
C GLU A 63 15.90 5.17 -3.09
N THR A 64 15.88 4.05 -3.81
CA THR A 64 16.90 2.98 -3.66
C THR A 64 18.11 3.27 -4.53
N TYR A 65 17.90 3.47 -5.84
CA TYR A 65 19.00 3.64 -6.79
C TYR A 65 19.41 5.09 -7.04
N ARG A 66 18.70 6.05 -6.42
CA ARG A 66 19.10 7.47 -6.39
C ARG A 66 19.09 8.14 -7.77
N PHE A 67 18.29 7.65 -8.70
CA PHE A 67 18.00 8.34 -9.96
C PHE A 67 16.95 9.43 -9.75
N ARG A 68 17.20 10.63 -10.28
CA ARG A 68 16.09 11.57 -10.53
C ARG A 68 15.21 10.97 -11.62
N CYS A 69 13.91 10.89 -11.39
CA CYS A 69 12.96 10.30 -12.34
C CYS A 69 11.93 11.35 -12.76
N ILE A 70 11.90 11.68 -14.05
CA ILE A 70 10.90 12.54 -14.67
C ILE A 70 9.91 11.66 -15.41
N ALA A 71 8.61 11.73 -15.13
CA ALA A 71 7.60 10.98 -15.87
C ALA A 71 6.53 11.92 -16.40
N THR A 72 6.33 11.93 -17.72
CA THR A 72 5.40 12.84 -18.38
C THR A 72 4.06 12.17 -18.61
N ASP A 73 2.99 12.96 -18.59
CA ASP A 73 1.71 12.57 -19.17
C ASP A 73 1.64 13.14 -20.59
N ARG A 74 1.52 12.28 -21.60
CA ARG A 74 1.28 12.72 -23.00
C ARG A 74 -0.04 13.47 -23.08
N ARG A 75 -0.15 14.38 -24.06
CA ARG A 75 -1.41 15.05 -24.41
C ARG A 75 -2.62 14.13 -24.33
N GLY A 76 -3.63 14.54 -23.58
CA GLY A 76 -4.89 13.80 -23.41
C GLY A 76 -4.78 12.53 -22.57
N PHE A 77 -3.67 12.28 -21.87
CA PHE A 77 -3.54 11.19 -20.92
C PHE A 77 -3.26 11.73 -19.52
N GLY A 78 -3.67 10.99 -18.49
CA GLY A 78 -3.50 11.38 -17.10
C GLY A 78 -4.05 12.79 -16.84
N LYS A 79 -3.18 13.72 -16.46
CA LYS A 79 -3.57 15.10 -16.16
C LYS A 79 -3.31 16.10 -17.30
N SER A 80 -2.76 15.66 -18.43
CA SER A 80 -2.42 16.54 -19.54
C SER A 80 -3.61 16.81 -20.45
N GLU A 81 -3.77 18.07 -20.87
CA GLU A 81 -4.76 18.44 -21.86
C GLU A 81 -4.43 17.83 -23.25
N TRP A 82 -5.46 17.53 -24.05
CA TRP A 82 -5.26 17.15 -25.46
C TRP A 82 -4.95 18.37 -26.33
N ASN A 83 -5.73 19.45 -26.17
CA ASN A 83 -5.57 20.74 -26.85
C ASN A 83 -5.54 21.89 -25.83
N GLY A 84 -4.89 23.00 -26.18
CA GLY A 84 -4.95 24.24 -25.39
C GLY A 84 -6.31 24.93 -25.43
N SER A 85 -6.76 25.43 -24.28
CA SER A 85 -8.09 26.02 -24.07
C SER A 85 -8.41 27.30 -24.89
N GLY A 86 -7.41 27.90 -25.55
CA GLY A 86 -7.55 29.17 -26.29
C GLY A 86 -7.44 29.08 -27.82
N VAL A 87 -7.32 27.88 -28.41
CA VAL A 87 -7.00 27.74 -29.85
C VAL A 87 -8.23 27.34 -30.67
N THR A 88 -8.61 28.18 -31.64
CA THR A 88 -9.77 27.97 -32.52
C THR A 88 -9.42 27.31 -33.87
N ASN A 89 -8.16 27.35 -34.29
CA ASN A 89 -7.64 26.68 -35.49
C ASN A 89 -6.61 25.62 -35.11
N LEU A 90 -7.08 24.49 -34.58
CA LEU A 90 -6.23 23.39 -34.15
C LEU A 90 -5.54 22.77 -35.37
N LYS A 91 -4.20 22.79 -35.36
CA LYS A 91 -3.39 21.97 -36.27
C LYS A 91 -3.45 20.51 -35.82
N ASP A 92 -3.22 19.58 -36.74
CA ASP A 92 -3.21 18.15 -36.41
C ASP A 92 -2.09 17.83 -35.42
N ILE A 93 -2.43 17.04 -34.41
CA ILE A 93 -1.50 16.53 -33.40
C ILE A 93 -0.98 15.18 -33.89
N ASP A 94 0.34 15.06 -33.96
CA ASP A 94 1.07 13.87 -34.38
C ASP A 94 2.28 13.62 -33.47
N TYR A 95 3.14 12.68 -33.87
CA TYR A 95 4.38 12.37 -33.15
C TYR A 95 5.36 13.55 -33.05
N ASP A 96 5.38 14.46 -34.04
CA ASP A 96 6.27 15.62 -34.01
C ASP A 96 5.86 16.58 -32.88
N VAL A 97 4.55 16.78 -32.70
CA VAL A 97 4.02 17.57 -31.58
C VAL A 97 4.41 16.95 -30.24
N PHE A 98 4.24 15.63 -30.06
CA PHE A 98 4.63 14.95 -28.81
C PHE A 98 6.13 15.07 -28.54
N ALA A 99 6.96 14.93 -29.58
CA ALA A 99 8.40 15.08 -29.46
C ALA A 99 8.79 16.51 -29.07
N ASP A 100 8.15 17.52 -29.64
CA ASP A 100 8.42 18.94 -29.36
C ASP A 100 8.02 19.33 -27.93
N ASP A 101 6.92 18.79 -27.40
CA ASP A 101 6.53 18.94 -25.99
C ASP A 101 7.60 18.37 -25.04
N THR A 102 8.07 17.15 -25.33
CA THR A 102 9.12 16.50 -24.53
C THR A 102 10.45 17.25 -24.65
N ILE A 103 10.79 17.79 -25.84
CA ILE A 103 11.96 18.65 -26.03
C ILE A 103 11.84 19.91 -25.18
N HIS A 104 10.68 20.56 -25.15
CA HIS A 104 10.46 21.77 -24.35
C HIS A 104 10.67 21.51 -22.86
N LEU A 105 10.06 20.42 -22.34
CA LEU A 105 10.24 20.00 -20.95
C LEU A 105 11.72 19.79 -20.61
N ILE A 106 12.45 19.04 -21.45
CA ILE A 106 13.86 18.68 -21.19
C ILE A 106 14.78 19.89 -21.31
N SER A 107 14.64 20.67 -22.39
CA SER A 107 15.65 21.66 -22.80
C SER A 107 15.37 23.06 -22.27
N SER A 108 14.10 23.45 -22.18
CA SER A 108 13.69 24.81 -21.82
C SER A 108 13.32 24.90 -20.36
N LEU A 109 12.49 23.97 -19.87
CA LEU A 109 12.00 23.99 -18.50
C LEU A 109 13.01 23.39 -17.51
N LEU A 110 13.38 22.12 -17.68
CA LEU A 110 14.22 21.39 -16.72
C LEU A 110 15.72 21.54 -16.99
N LYS A 111 16.10 21.90 -18.22
CA LYS A 111 17.49 22.11 -18.68
C LYS A 111 18.42 20.94 -18.32
N LEU A 112 17.95 19.70 -18.54
CA LEU A 112 18.65 18.49 -18.14
C LEU A 112 20.00 18.38 -18.86
N LYS A 113 21.05 18.01 -18.12
CA LYS A 113 22.44 17.95 -18.62
C LYS A 113 22.92 16.55 -18.98
N SER A 114 22.37 15.53 -18.32
CA SER A 114 22.71 14.13 -18.52
C SER A 114 21.49 13.28 -18.18
N PHE A 115 20.94 12.57 -19.16
CA PHE A 115 19.72 11.79 -18.96
C PHE A 115 19.62 10.59 -19.90
N VAL A 116 18.77 9.64 -19.55
CA VAL A 116 18.37 8.48 -20.35
C VAL A 116 16.89 8.61 -20.65
N LEU A 117 16.52 8.39 -21.91
CA LEU A 117 15.12 8.37 -22.35
C LEU A 117 14.56 6.96 -22.21
N VAL A 118 13.48 6.81 -21.47
CA VAL A 118 12.78 5.54 -21.23
C VAL A 118 11.43 5.61 -21.90
N GLY A 119 11.17 4.75 -22.88
CA GLY A 119 9.92 4.75 -23.64
C GLY A 119 9.31 3.36 -23.69
N SER A 120 8.01 3.24 -23.44
CA SER A 120 7.27 1.98 -23.62
C SER A 120 6.32 2.09 -24.80
N SER A 121 6.21 1.05 -25.62
CA SER A 121 5.27 1.00 -26.75
C SER A 121 5.43 2.22 -27.67
N MET A 122 4.35 2.99 -27.90
CA MET A 122 4.35 4.29 -28.59
C MET A 122 5.41 5.27 -28.08
N GLY A 123 5.67 5.28 -26.76
CA GLY A 123 6.64 6.18 -26.14
C GLY A 123 8.07 5.94 -26.62
N ALA A 124 8.40 4.75 -27.12
CA ALA A 124 9.73 4.48 -27.67
C ALA A 124 9.99 5.30 -28.95
N GLY A 125 9.03 5.35 -29.88
CA GLY A 125 9.11 6.19 -31.07
C GLY A 125 9.18 7.67 -30.75
N GLU A 126 8.38 8.12 -29.79
CA GLU A 126 8.42 9.50 -29.28
C GLU A 126 9.81 9.87 -28.75
N THR A 127 10.44 9.01 -27.93
CA THR A 127 11.80 9.27 -27.43
C THR A 127 12.84 9.38 -28.54
N LEU A 128 12.74 8.53 -29.57
CA LEU A 128 13.67 8.57 -30.70
C LEU A 128 13.50 9.85 -31.52
N LEU A 129 12.27 10.33 -31.70
CA LEU A 129 11.97 11.60 -32.35
C LEU A 129 12.42 12.80 -31.52
N THR A 130 12.16 12.83 -30.21
CA THR A 130 12.67 13.86 -29.29
C THR A 130 14.18 14.01 -29.43
N TRP A 131 14.90 12.88 -29.48
CA TRP A 131 16.33 12.88 -29.75
C TRP A 131 16.64 13.38 -31.16
N ALA A 132 16.02 12.81 -32.20
CA ALA A 132 16.34 13.13 -33.59
C ALA A 132 16.08 14.59 -33.96
N ARG A 133 15.14 15.27 -33.30
CA ARG A 133 14.70 16.64 -33.62
C ARG A 133 15.46 17.75 -32.88
N SER A 134 16.12 17.44 -31.76
CA SER A 134 16.79 18.48 -30.94
C SER A 134 18.28 18.23 -30.75
N THR A 135 19.12 19.14 -31.25
CA THR A 135 20.57 19.11 -31.00
C THR A 135 20.88 19.12 -29.50
N TYR A 136 20.12 19.89 -28.71
CA TYR A 136 20.29 19.93 -27.25
C TYR A 136 20.11 18.54 -26.62
N VAL A 137 19.08 17.82 -27.05
CA VAL A 137 18.76 16.47 -26.56
C VAL A 137 19.80 15.48 -27.07
N ARG A 138 20.19 15.54 -28.36
CA ARG A 138 21.19 14.61 -28.93
C ARG A 138 22.51 14.64 -28.19
N GLU A 139 23.02 15.82 -27.84
CA GLU A 139 24.30 15.98 -27.14
C GLU A 139 24.29 15.49 -25.69
N ARG A 140 23.10 15.38 -25.06
CA ARG A 140 22.96 15.18 -23.61
C ARG A 140 22.28 13.86 -23.24
N CYS A 141 21.60 13.23 -24.18
CA CYS A 141 21.04 11.90 -24.03
C CYS A 141 22.17 10.86 -23.96
N LYS A 142 22.19 10.06 -22.89
CA LYS A 142 23.19 9.01 -22.64
C LYS A 142 22.75 7.63 -23.08
N GLY A 143 21.46 7.46 -23.37
CA GLY A 143 20.93 6.20 -23.82
C GLY A 143 19.42 6.17 -23.91
N PHE A 144 18.94 5.05 -24.43
CA PHE A 144 17.54 4.69 -24.54
C PHE A 144 17.27 3.38 -23.81
N VAL A 145 16.15 3.34 -23.10
CA VAL A 145 15.55 2.10 -22.62
C VAL A 145 14.17 1.99 -23.26
N TRP A 146 13.99 1.00 -24.12
CA TRP A 146 12.74 0.77 -24.84
C TRP A 146 12.07 -0.50 -24.36
N ILE A 147 10.80 -0.40 -23.98
CA ILE A 147 10.01 -1.50 -23.43
C ILE A 147 8.90 -1.83 -24.42
N CYS A 148 8.95 -3.01 -25.05
CA CYS A 148 8.04 -3.47 -26.10
C CYS A 148 7.75 -2.36 -27.14
N PRO A 149 8.79 -1.83 -27.81
CA PRO A 149 8.66 -0.63 -28.65
C PRO A 149 7.74 -0.84 -29.84
N SER A 150 6.90 0.15 -30.12
CA SER A 150 6.09 0.26 -31.35
C SER A 150 6.92 0.77 -32.52
N MET A 151 8.04 0.11 -32.78
CA MET A 151 9.04 0.41 -33.80
C MET A 151 9.55 -0.93 -34.38
N PRO A 152 10.11 -0.97 -35.60
CA PRO A 152 10.39 0.17 -36.48
C PRO A 152 9.18 0.79 -37.20
N HIS A 153 8.17 0.00 -37.55
CA HIS A 153 6.92 0.49 -38.13
C HIS A 153 5.79 -0.42 -37.64
N PRO A 154 4.90 0.06 -36.76
CA PRO A 154 3.96 -0.79 -36.02
C PRO A 154 2.73 -1.17 -36.87
N ILE A 155 2.92 -1.50 -38.14
CA ILE A 155 1.87 -2.01 -39.02
C ILE A 155 2.48 -2.94 -40.07
N GLN A 156 1.71 -3.94 -40.47
CA GLN A 156 2.12 -4.89 -41.49
C GLN A 156 2.47 -4.15 -42.79
N SER A 157 3.67 -4.44 -43.30
CA SER A 157 4.17 -3.90 -44.56
C SER A 157 4.98 -4.97 -45.29
N ALA A 158 5.30 -4.74 -46.57
CA ALA A 158 6.13 -5.66 -47.34
C ALA A 158 7.51 -5.89 -46.68
N GLN A 159 8.04 -4.86 -46.01
CA GLN A 159 9.33 -4.90 -45.31
C GLN A 159 9.23 -5.48 -43.89
N ASN A 160 8.02 -5.56 -43.32
CA ASN A 160 7.80 -6.14 -42.00
C ASN A 160 6.46 -6.92 -41.98
N PRO A 161 6.41 -8.11 -42.61
CA PRO A 161 5.17 -8.85 -42.80
C PRO A 161 4.64 -9.50 -41.52
N LEU A 162 5.47 -9.59 -40.47
CA LEU A 162 5.12 -10.17 -39.17
C LEU A 162 4.44 -9.17 -38.23
N MET A 163 4.35 -7.89 -38.60
CA MET A 163 3.61 -6.89 -37.82
C MET A 163 2.10 -7.07 -37.93
N ALA A 164 1.39 -6.51 -36.95
CA ALA A 164 -0.06 -6.52 -36.91
C ALA A 164 -0.70 -5.89 -38.17
N PRO A 165 -1.73 -6.54 -38.76
CA PRO A 165 -2.45 -6.00 -39.90
C PRO A 165 -3.34 -4.81 -39.51
N GLN A 166 -3.80 -4.05 -40.52
CA GLN A 166 -4.71 -2.90 -40.32
C GLN A 166 -5.96 -3.26 -39.50
N ASP A 167 -6.54 -4.45 -39.74
CA ASP A 167 -7.76 -4.90 -39.07
C ASP A 167 -7.63 -4.93 -37.54
N LEU A 168 -6.45 -5.28 -36.99
CA LEU A 168 -6.22 -5.25 -35.53
C LEU A 168 -6.35 -3.83 -34.98
N TRP A 169 -5.81 -2.84 -35.69
CA TRP A 169 -5.87 -1.43 -35.30
C TRP A 169 -7.29 -0.87 -35.39
N ASP A 170 -8.02 -1.26 -36.44
CA ASP A 170 -9.41 -0.87 -36.63
C ASP A 170 -10.32 -1.50 -35.57
N ASP A 171 -10.08 -2.76 -35.18
CA ASP A 171 -10.78 -3.45 -34.09
C ASP A 171 -10.53 -2.78 -32.73
N ILE A 172 -9.30 -2.33 -32.47
CA ILE A 172 -8.96 -1.56 -31.27
C ILE A 172 -9.80 -0.26 -31.23
N VAL A 173 -9.85 0.48 -32.34
CA VAL A 173 -10.65 1.72 -32.43
C VAL A 173 -12.14 1.41 -32.24
N ALA A 174 -12.65 0.38 -32.90
CA ALA A 174 -14.05 -0.03 -32.79
C ALA A 174 -14.41 -0.44 -31.35
N GLY A 175 -13.54 -1.20 -30.67
CA GLY A 175 -13.71 -1.61 -29.28
C GLY A 175 -13.87 -0.43 -28.34
N PHE A 176 -12.98 0.56 -28.43
CA PHE A 176 -13.04 1.77 -27.62
C PHE A 176 -14.27 2.65 -27.92
N ARG A 177 -14.70 2.72 -29.19
CA ARG A 177 -15.93 3.42 -29.58
C ARG A 177 -17.20 2.75 -29.05
N ASN A 178 -17.24 1.42 -29.06
CA ASN A 178 -18.40 0.64 -28.62
C ASN A 178 -18.57 0.72 -27.10
N SER A 179 -17.53 0.39 -26.34
CA SER A 179 -17.52 0.52 -24.89
C SER A 179 -16.09 0.57 -24.39
N ARG A 180 -15.58 1.77 -24.13
CA ARG A 180 -14.25 1.98 -23.54
C ARG A 180 -14.02 1.13 -22.30
N ALA A 181 -14.98 1.10 -21.38
CA ALA A 181 -14.83 0.38 -20.11
C ALA A 181 -14.76 -1.13 -20.34
N GLU A 182 -15.67 -1.69 -21.14
CA GLU A 182 -15.72 -3.13 -21.38
C GLU A 182 -14.55 -3.60 -22.25
N TYR A 183 -14.19 -2.83 -23.27
CA TYR A 183 -13.04 -3.12 -24.10
C TYR A 183 -11.74 -3.06 -23.30
N THR A 184 -11.53 -2.02 -22.49
CA THR A 184 -10.37 -1.94 -21.58
C THR A 184 -10.34 -3.16 -20.66
N ARG A 185 -11.46 -3.48 -20.03
CA ARG A 185 -11.57 -4.64 -19.14
C ARG A 185 -11.14 -5.92 -19.85
N THR A 186 -11.66 -6.19 -21.04
CA THR A 186 -11.46 -7.44 -21.78
C THR A 186 -10.10 -7.54 -22.48
N ALA A 187 -9.55 -6.43 -22.98
CA ALA A 187 -8.28 -6.39 -23.72
C ALA A 187 -7.03 -6.33 -22.81
N LEU A 188 -7.12 -5.73 -21.61
CA LEU A 188 -5.98 -5.56 -20.70
C LEU A 188 -5.23 -6.85 -20.34
N PRO A 189 -5.90 -7.99 -20.05
CA PRO A 189 -5.21 -9.26 -19.79
C PRO A 189 -4.23 -9.65 -20.89
N ALA A 190 -4.69 -9.73 -22.14
CA ALA A 190 -3.85 -10.14 -23.26
C ALA A 190 -2.68 -9.17 -23.51
N ALA A 191 -2.86 -7.88 -23.21
CA ALA A 191 -1.82 -6.87 -23.37
C ALA A 191 -0.72 -6.91 -22.27
N LEU A 192 -1.02 -7.44 -21.08
CA LEU A 192 -0.07 -7.41 -19.95
C LEU A 192 0.47 -8.80 -19.60
N VAL A 193 -0.33 -9.86 -19.72
CA VAL A 193 0.02 -11.23 -19.34
C VAL A 193 -0.28 -12.21 -20.47
N HIS A 194 0.53 -13.25 -20.61
CA HIS A 194 0.36 -14.27 -21.65
C HIS A 194 -0.45 -15.50 -21.18
N ASP A 195 -0.32 -15.91 -19.93
CA ASP A 195 -0.83 -17.20 -19.43
C ASP A 195 -2.07 -17.01 -18.54
N GLU A 196 -3.11 -17.83 -18.73
CA GLU A 196 -4.27 -17.92 -17.84
C GLU A 196 -3.89 -18.31 -16.40
N ALA A 197 -2.77 -19.00 -16.20
CA ALA A 197 -2.20 -19.27 -14.88
C ALA A 197 -1.61 -18.02 -14.21
N THR A 198 -1.32 -16.97 -14.99
CA THR A 198 -0.82 -15.67 -14.51
C THR A 198 -1.92 -14.63 -14.66
N GLN A 199 -3.05 -14.82 -13.97
CA GLN A 199 -4.11 -13.81 -14.01
C GLN A 199 -3.58 -12.47 -13.49
N LEU A 200 -3.82 -11.39 -14.24
CA LEU A 200 -3.61 -10.04 -13.72
C LEU A 200 -4.37 -9.90 -12.40
N PRO A 201 -3.70 -9.57 -11.28
CA PRO A 201 -4.40 -9.40 -10.02
C PRO A 201 -5.51 -8.36 -10.17
N PRO A 202 -6.75 -8.62 -9.69
CA PRO A 202 -7.86 -7.67 -9.73
C PRO A 202 -7.50 -6.23 -9.34
N SER A 203 -6.62 -6.02 -8.37
CA SER A 203 -6.15 -4.67 -7.98
C SER A 203 -5.27 -4.01 -9.05
N VAL A 204 -4.36 -4.77 -9.67
CA VAL A 204 -3.53 -4.31 -10.79
C VAL A 204 -4.42 -4.01 -12.00
N ARG A 205 -5.34 -4.92 -12.34
CA ARG A 205 -6.31 -4.71 -13.41
C ARG A 205 -7.15 -3.45 -13.17
N GLN A 206 -7.73 -3.28 -11.98
CA GLN A 206 -8.52 -2.11 -11.62
C GLN A 206 -7.71 -0.81 -11.71
N ARG A 207 -6.43 -0.85 -11.32
CA ARG A 207 -5.51 0.29 -11.45
C ARG A 207 -5.30 0.67 -12.91
N TYR A 208 -5.02 -0.31 -13.80
CA TYR A 208 -4.86 -0.02 -15.22
C TYR A 208 -6.19 0.39 -15.87
N GLU A 209 -7.32 -0.18 -15.49
CA GLU A 209 -8.66 0.27 -15.90
C GLU A 209 -8.89 1.74 -15.50
N TYR A 210 -8.46 2.15 -14.29
CA TYR A 210 -8.51 3.55 -13.85
C TYR A 210 -7.62 4.46 -14.69
N ILE A 211 -6.34 4.10 -14.89
CA ILE A 211 -5.39 4.88 -15.70
C ILE A 211 -5.93 5.06 -17.13
N VAL A 212 -6.40 3.98 -17.74
CA VAL A 212 -6.98 4.02 -19.08
C VAL A 212 -8.30 4.77 -19.06
N GLY A 213 -9.06 4.80 -17.97
CA GLY A 213 -10.31 5.54 -17.82
C GLY A 213 -10.14 7.06 -17.73
N GLU A 214 -8.98 7.55 -17.26
CA GLU A 214 -8.69 8.98 -17.12
C GLU A 214 -8.38 9.69 -18.46
N ALA A 215 -7.98 8.96 -19.50
CA ALA A 215 -7.59 9.58 -20.77
C ALA A 215 -8.75 10.31 -21.49
N ASP A 216 -8.42 11.30 -22.30
CA ASP A 216 -9.34 11.96 -23.22
C ASP A 216 -9.76 11.00 -24.34
N ALA A 217 -11.06 10.99 -24.67
CA ALA A 217 -11.61 10.03 -25.63
C ALA A 217 -11.06 10.24 -27.07
N ILE A 218 -10.82 11.49 -27.45
CA ILE A 218 -10.25 11.83 -28.77
C ILE A 218 -8.78 11.45 -28.81
N ALA A 219 -8.03 11.76 -27.75
CA ALA A 219 -6.63 11.37 -27.63
C ALA A 219 -6.45 9.86 -27.75
N LEU A 220 -7.31 9.10 -27.05
CA LEU A 220 -7.28 7.65 -27.04
C LEU A 220 -7.38 7.08 -28.45
N GLU A 221 -8.39 7.49 -29.24
CA GLU A 221 -8.54 7.02 -30.62
C GLU A 221 -7.42 7.55 -31.54
N ARG A 222 -7.12 8.85 -31.48
CA ARG A 222 -6.14 9.47 -32.40
C ARG A 222 -4.76 8.86 -32.22
N CYS A 223 -4.34 8.56 -30.99
CA CYS A 223 -3.07 7.92 -30.75
C CYS A 223 -2.96 6.52 -31.38
N VAL A 224 -4.05 5.75 -31.51
CA VAL A 224 -4.03 4.48 -32.25
C VAL A 224 -3.62 4.71 -33.71
N LYS A 225 -4.18 5.74 -34.33
CA LYS A 225 -3.85 6.12 -35.71
C LYS A 225 -2.45 6.69 -35.83
N ILE A 226 -2.02 7.51 -34.87
CA ILE A 226 -0.67 8.10 -34.86
C ILE A 226 0.40 7.02 -34.69
N ILE A 227 0.15 5.97 -33.89
CA ILE A 227 1.13 4.87 -33.68
C ILE A 227 1.60 4.31 -35.03
N ILE A 228 0.67 4.08 -35.96
CA ILE A 228 0.94 3.40 -37.25
C ILE A 228 1.41 4.33 -38.39
N THR A 229 1.44 5.65 -38.19
CA THR A 229 1.72 6.59 -39.28
C THR A 229 3.21 6.77 -39.58
N TYR A 230 4.10 6.43 -38.65
CA TYR A 230 5.53 6.74 -38.76
C TYR A 230 6.39 5.48 -38.88
N ASP A 231 7.22 5.45 -39.92
CA ASP A 231 8.29 4.46 -40.06
C ASP A 231 9.59 5.02 -39.47
N PHE A 232 10.00 4.45 -38.33
CA PHE A 232 11.18 4.87 -37.58
C PHE A 232 12.49 4.30 -38.13
N ARG A 233 12.48 3.44 -39.16
CA ARG A 233 13.70 2.85 -39.75
C ARG A 233 14.75 3.90 -40.13
N PRO A 234 14.44 5.01 -40.83
CA PRO A 234 15.45 6.03 -41.15
C PRO A 234 16.09 6.66 -39.91
N LEU A 235 15.34 6.78 -38.81
CA LEU A 235 15.87 7.32 -37.55
C LEU A 235 16.71 6.29 -36.80
N LEU A 236 16.34 5.01 -36.86
CA LEU A 236 17.15 3.91 -36.31
C LEU A 236 18.46 3.76 -37.09
N GLU A 237 18.45 3.87 -38.41
CA GLU A 237 19.66 3.88 -39.25
C GLU A 237 20.55 5.08 -38.93
N LYS A 238 19.95 6.27 -38.74
CA LYS A 238 20.66 7.47 -38.28
C LYS A 238 21.25 7.29 -36.87
N LEU A 239 20.57 6.57 -35.98
CA LEU A 239 21.11 6.23 -34.68
C LEU A 239 22.27 5.23 -34.83
N ALA A 240 22.12 4.22 -35.69
CA ALA A 240 23.13 3.20 -35.94
C ALA A 240 24.43 3.78 -36.52
N SER A 241 24.34 4.80 -37.39
CA SER A 241 25.50 5.42 -38.03
C SER A 241 26.40 6.26 -37.11
N LEU A 242 25.98 6.48 -35.86
CA LEU A 242 26.80 7.14 -34.86
C LEU A 242 27.88 6.21 -34.31
N GLU A 243 29.01 6.82 -33.92
CA GLU A 243 30.15 6.16 -33.27
C GLU A 243 29.76 5.36 -32.01
N ALA A 244 30.62 4.41 -31.62
CA ALA A 244 30.35 3.48 -30.52
C ALA A 244 30.17 4.13 -29.13
N ASP A 245 30.54 5.40 -28.96
CA ASP A 245 30.37 6.19 -27.73
C ASP A 245 29.04 6.98 -27.67
N GLN A 246 28.18 6.86 -28.69
CA GLN A 246 26.88 7.52 -28.84
C GLN A 246 25.72 6.57 -28.42
N PRO A 247 24.53 7.11 -28.06
CA PRO A 247 23.76 6.65 -26.91
C PRO A 247 23.52 5.14 -26.88
N ALA A 248 23.74 4.54 -25.71
CA ALA A 248 23.48 3.13 -25.47
C ALA A 248 21.99 2.80 -25.69
N VAL A 249 21.69 1.63 -26.22
CA VAL A 249 20.30 1.21 -26.49
C VAL A 249 20.04 -0.11 -25.77
N LEU A 250 19.01 -0.14 -24.94
CA LEU A 250 18.50 -1.34 -24.29
C LEU A 250 17.04 -1.54 -24.70
N CYS A 251 16.73 -2.66 -25.34
CA CYS A 251 15.37 -3.09 -25.64
C CYS A 251 14.98 -4.21 -24.68
N LEU A 252 13.87 -4.04 -23.97
CA LEU A 252 13.22 -5.03 -23.13
C LEU A 252 11.94 -5.47 -23.84
N HIS A 253 11.73 -6.76 -24.03
CA HIS A 253 10.61 -7.26 -24.83
C HIS A 253 9.96 -8.49 -24.20
N GLY A 254 8.63 -8.54 -24.12
CA GLY A 254 7.92 -9.74 -23.71
C GLY A 254 7.92 -10.79 -24.81
N GLN A 255 8.14 -12.05 -24.47
CA GLN A 255 8.18 -13.14 -25.45
C GLN A 255 6.87 -13.24 -26.27
N PHE A 256 5.73 -12.91 -25.68
CA PHE A 256 4.42 -13.10 -26.28
C PHE A 256 3.66 -11.80 -26.42
N ASP A 257 4.14 -10.94 -27.32
CA ASP A 257 3.55 -9.65 -27.63
C ASP A 257 2.65 -9.74 -28.88
N PRO A 258 1.32 -9.78 -28.74
CA PRO A 258 0.42 -9.98 -29.87
C PRO A 258 0.31 -8.74 -30.77
N GLY A 259 0.56 -7.54 -30.23
CA GLY A 259 0.46 -6.28 -30.97
C GLY A 259 1.78 -5.89 -31.64
N MET A 260 2.90 -6.14 -30.95
CA MET A 260 4.25 -5.83 -31.39
C MET A 260 5.14 -7.08 -31.28
N PRO A 261 5.02 -8.09 -32.15
CA PRO A 261 5.80 -9.31 -32.03
C PRO A 261 7.32 -9.04 -31.96
N TYR A 262 8.01 -9.74 -31.05
CA TYR A 262 9.44 -9.58 -30.82
C TYR A 262 10.27 -9.63 -32.11
N GLU A 263 9.99 -10.62 -32.96
CA GLU A 263 10.65 -10.87 -34.23
C GLU A 263 10.51 -9.71 -35.22
N ALA A 264 9.42 -8.95 -35.09
CA ALA A 264 9.05 -7.86 -35.97
C ALA A 264 9.40 -6.48 -35.37
N SER A 265 9.73 -6.42 -34.08
CA SER A 265 10.04 -5.19 -33.34
C SER A 265 11.49 -5.20 -32.83
N SER A 266 11.74 -5.60 -31.59
CA SER A 266 13.03 -5.42 -30.93
C SER A 266 14.15 -6.25 -31.55
N LYS A 267 13.83 -7.39 -32.18
CA LYS A 267 14.80 -8.12 -33.00
C LYS A 267 15.28 -7.28 -34.18
N VAL A 268 14.36 -6.69 -34.93
CA VAL A 268 14.68 -5.83 -36.09
C VAL A 268 15.45 -4.58 -35.64
N ILE A 269 15.12 -4.00 -34.49
CA ILE A 269 15.90 -2.90 -33.91
C ILE A 269 17.35 -3.32 -33.65
N GLY A 270 17.57 -4.51 -33.10
CA GLY A 270 18.93 -5.06 -32.87
C GLY A 270 19.69 -5.35 -34.16
N GLU A 271 18.99 -5.69 -35.25
CA GLU A 271 19.57 -5.86 -36.58
C GLU A 271 19.98 -4.52 -37.21
N ILE A 272 19.16 -3.47 -37.06
CA ILE A 272 19.46 -2.12 -37.59
C ILE A 272 20.52 -1.40 -36.73
N VAL A 273 20.49 -1.58 -35.41
CA VAL A 273 21.41 -0.95 -34.45
C VAL A 273 22.19 -2.06 -33.73
N PRO A 274 23.31 -2.58 -34.30
CA PRO A 274 24.01 -3.76 -33.78
C PRO A 274 24.54 -3.63 -32.34
N ARG A 275 24.71 -2.39 -31.85
CA ARG A 275 25.12 -2.11 -30.46
C ARG A 275 23.97 -2.13 -29.45
N ALA A 276 22.72 -2.28 -29.91
CA ALA A 276 21.58 -2.38 -29.03
C ALA A 276 21.58 -3.71 -28.29
N GLN A 277 21.40 -3.66 -26.97
CA GLN A 277 21.18 -4.85 -26.17
C GLN A 277 19.70 -5.18 -26.18
N VAL A 278 19.35 -6.40 -26.60
CA VAL A 278 17.97 -6.85 -26.66
C VAL A 278 17.77 -7.97 -25.65
N LYS A 279 16.88 -7.75 -24.68
CA LYS A 279 16.56 -8.69 -23.61
C LYS A 279 15.10 -9.13 -23.72
N ILE A 280 14.90 -10.44 -23.81
CA ILE A 280 13.58 -11.06 -23.82
C ILE A 280 13.19 -11.43 -22.38
N TYR A 281 11.96 -11.13 -22.00
CA TYR A 281 11.31 -11.61 -20.79
C TYR A 281 10.39 -12.76 -21.17
N GLU A 282 10.80 -13.97 -20.77
CA GLU A 282 10.02 -15.19 -21.00
C GLU A 282 8.63 -15.05 -20.38
N LYS A 283 7.59 -15.60 -21.04
CA LYS A 283 6.20 -15.58 -20.56
C LYS A 283 5.53 -14.21 -20.38
N ALA A 284 6.24 -13.11 -20.61
CA ALA A 284 5.68 -11.77 -20.54
C ALA A 284 5.03 -11.34 -21.88
N SER A 285 4.01 -10.48 -21.82
CA SER A 285 3.35 -9.86 -22.98
C SER A 285 3.85 -8.41 -23.21
N HIS A 286 3.11 -7.60 -23.99
CA HIS A 286 3.41 -6.22 -24.38
C HIS A 286 3.75 -5.30 -23.19
N GLY A 287 3.13 -5.52 -22.02
CA GLY A 287 3.41 -4.76 -20.80
C GLY A 287 4.66 -5.19 -20.02
N THR A 288 5.35 -6.25 -20.43
CA THR A 288 6.46 -6.90 -19.69
C THR A 288 6.11 -7.30 -18.24
N TRP A 289 4.83 -7.51 -17.93
CA TRP A 289 4.43 -7.98 -16.61
C TRP A 289 4.81 -9.46 -16.46
N ASP A 290 5.96 -9.69 -15.82
CA ASP A 290 6.45 -11.01 -15.40
C ASP A 290 6.51 -11.13 -13.87
N LYS A 291 5.70 -10.30 -13.18
CA LYS A 291 5.56 -10.46 -11.73
C LYS A 291 4.51 -11.56 -11.51
N PRO A 292 4.88 -12.75 -11.02
CA PRO A 292 3.88 -13.64 -10.43
C PRO A 292 3.12 -12.86 -9.36
N GLU A 293 1.83 -13.16 -9.21
CA GLU A 293 0.90 -12.51 -8.30
C GLU A 293 1.56 -11.98 -7.02
N MET A 294 1.38 -10.69 -6.72
CA MET A 294 1.55 -10.18 -5.35
C MET A 294 0.26 -10.40 -4.53
N TYR A 295 -0.43 -11.53 -4.75
CA TYR A 295 -1.34 -12.09 -3.76
C TYR A 295 -0.48 -12.87 -2.77
N GLY A 296 -0.11 -12.26 -1.65
CA GLY A 296 0.59 -13.00 -0.58
C GLY A 296 1.96 -13.58 -0.96
N ALA A 297 2.63 -13.07 -2.00
CA ALA A 297 3.99 -13.49 -2.39
C ALA A 297 5.12 -12.79 -1.61
N TYR A 298 4.79 -11.83 -0.74
CA TYR A 298 5.56 -11.75 0.50
C TYR A 298 5.03 -12.91 1.34
N LYS A 299 5.86 -13.92 1.65
CA LYS A 299 5.55 -14.84 2.75
C LYS A 299 5.21 -13.92 3.92
N PRO A 300 3.93 -13.77 4.29
CA PRO A 300 3.59 -12.79 5.29
C PRO A 300 4.36 -13.18 6.54
N THR A 301 4.93 -12.18 7.20
CA THR A 301 5.48 -12.40 8.53
C THR A 301 4.45 -13.18 9.33
N ASN A 302 4.90 -14.14 10.13
CA ASN A 302 4.00 -15.01 10.87
C ASN A 302 3.15 -14.24 11.90
N PHE A 303 3.46 -12.94 12.11
CA PHE A 303 2.68 -12.01 12.91
C PHE A 303 2.75 -10.58 12.33
N ILE A 304 1.68 -9.81 12.49
CA ILE A 304 1.59 -8.39 12.15
C ILE A 304 1.09 -7.64 13.39
N SER A 305 1.89 -6.72 13.90
CA SER A 305 1.53 -5.84 15.03
C SER A 305 1.23 -4.44 14.53
N VAL A 306 0.06 -3.89 14.87
CA VAL A 306 -0.37 -2.57 14.38
C VAL A 306 -0.83 -1.67 15.53
N SER A 307 -0.18 -0.50 15.62
CA SER A 307 -0.51 0.57 16.56
C SER A 307 -1.24 1.72 15.83
N TYR A 308 -2.42 1.42 15.30
CA TYR A 308 -3.27 2.39 14.61
C TYR A 308 -4.74 2.04 14.80
N GLY A 309 -5.58 3.05 14.96
CA GLY A 309 -7.02 2.85 15.08
C GLY A 309 -7.78 4.17 15.12
N ILE A 310 -9.07 4.08 14.86
CA ILE A 310 -10.04 5.18 14.83
C ILE A 310 -11.38 4.68 15.40
N ALA A 311 -12.40 5.54 15.44
CA ALA A 311 -13.76 5.11 15.80
C ALA A 311 -14.32 4.10 14.78
N GLU A 312 -15.02 3.08 15.25
CA GLU A 312 -15.69 2.08 14.42
C GLU A 312 -16.71 2.71 13.47
N GLY A 313 -17.44 3.73 13.94
CA GLY A 313 -18.38 4.49 13.13
C GLY A 313 -17.75 5.53 12.18
N ALA A 314 -16.42 5.66 12.12
CA ALA A 314 -15.76 6.65 11.26
C ALA A 314 -15.80 6.29 9.76
N TYR A 315 -16.04 5.02 9.43
CA TYR A 315 -16.15 4.54 8.06
C TYR A 315 -17.45 3.78 7.84
N SER A 316 -17.82 3.59 6.56
CA SER A 316 -18.98 2.77 6.23
C SER A 316 -18.76 1.31 6.61
N TYR A 317 -19.84 0.63 7.02
CA TYR A 317 -19.81 -0.80 7.30
C TYR A 317 -19.18 -1.62 6.16
N PHE A 318 -19.46 -1.28 4.90
CA PHE A 318 -18.89 -1.97 3.75
C PHE A 318 -17.36 -1.94 3.72
N TYR A 319 -16.75 -0.78 4.04
CA TYR A 319 -15.30 -0.61 4.02
C TYR A 319 -14.62 -1.38 5.16
N ILE A 320 -15.14 -1.26 6.38
CA ILE A 320 -14.57 -1.94 7.55
C ILE A 320 -14.83 -3.46 7.51
N ASN A 321 -15.99 -3.90 7.00
CA ASN A 321 -16.25 -5.32 6.77
C ASN A 321 -15.29 -5.89 5.74
N ARG A 322 -15.04 -5.19 4.63
CA ARG A 322 -14.07 -5.63 3.62
C ARG A 322 -12.67 -5.81 4.24
N GLN A 323 -12.19 -4.82 4.98
CA GLN A 323 -10.90 -4.92 5.69
C GLN A 323 -10.88 -6.07 6.70
N CYS A 324 -11.95 -6.25 7.48
CA CYS A 324 -12.06 -7.36 8.43
C CYS A 324 -11.92 -8.72 7.74
N GLN A 325 -12.49 -8.88 6.54
CA GLN A 325 -12.30 -10.09 5.74
C GLN A 325 -10.87 -10.26 5.23
N GLU A 326 -10.10 -9.19 5.00
CA GLU A 326 -8.67 -9.31 4.66
C GLU A 326 -7.86 -9.85 5.86
N TYR A 327 -8.17 -9.42 7.08
CA TYR A 327 -7.55 -9.99 8.29
C TYR A 327 -7.91 -11.47 8.47
N ARG A 328 -9.16 -11.86 8.15
CA ARG A 328 -9.56 -13.27 8.13
C ARG A 328 -8.72 -14.10 7.17
N LYS A 329 -8.46 -13.59 5.95
CA LYS A 329 -7.62 -14.29 4.97
C LYS A 329 -6.18 -14.44 5.46
N LEU A 330 -5.63 -13.43 6.12
CA LEU A 330 -4.31 -13.51 6.75
C LEU A 330 -4.27 -14.58 7.87
N GLY A 331 -5.31 -14.62 8.71
CA GLY A 331 -5.45 -15.66 9.74
C GLY A 331 -5.47 -17.08 9.16
N LEU A 332 -6.16 -17.28 8.03
CA LEU A 332 -6.18 -18.56 7.29
C LEU A 332 -4.82 -18.93 6.67
N GLN A 333 -3.94 -17.95 6.46
CA GLN A 333 -2.57 -18.15 5.96
C GLN A 333 -1.54 -18.35 7.09
N GLY A 334 -1.99 -18.53 8.35
CA GLY A 334 -1.08 -18.72 9.48
C GLY A 334 -0.50 -17.41 10.05
N VAL A 335 -1.07 -16.25 9.71
CA VAL A 335 -0.60 -14.95 10.19
C VAL A 335 -1.43 -14.47 11.38
N SER A 336 -0.77 -14.19 12.51
CA SER A 336 -1.43 -13.54 13.64
C SER A 336 -1.52 -12.03 13.41
N VAL A 337 -2.73 -11.49 13.24
CA VAL A 337 -2.96 -10.04 13.11
C VAL A 337 -3.36 -9.46 14.46
N ILE A 338 -2.53 -8.54 14.99
CA ILE A 338 -2.60 -8.07 16.38
C ILE A 338 -2.66 -6.54 16.38
N TYR A 339 -3.69 -5.98 17.01
CA TYR A 339 -3.99 -4.54 17.00
C TYR A 339 -4.07 -3.95 18.40
N ALA A 340 -3.57 -2.73 18.56
CA ALA A 340 -3.80 -1.93 19.75
C ALA A 340 -5.31 -1.67 19.95
N SER A 341 -5.79 -1.75 21.19
CA SER A 341 -7.21 -1.50 21.51
C SER A 341 -7.60 -0.02 21.62
N GLN A 342 -6.62 0.87 21.44
CA GLN A 342 -6.70 2.35 21.49
C GLN A 342 -6.53 2.97 22.88
N ASN A 343 -6.59 4.30 22.95
CA ASN A 343 -6.05 5.12 24.06
C ASN A 343 -7.08 6.07 24.70
N SER A 344 -8.37 5.93 24.36
CA SER A 344 -9.44 6.86 24.75
C SER A 344 -10.58 6.17 25.53
N GLY A 345 -10.26 5.09 26.24
CA GLY A 345 -11.24 4.30 26.98
C GLY A 345 -12.42 3.85 26.13
N VAL A 346 -13.65 4.13 26.58
CA VAL A 346 -14.90 3.83 25.86
C VAL A 346 -15.27 4.83 24.75
N ALA A 347 -14.45 5.87 24.53
CA ALA A 347 -14.76 7.00 23.65
C ALA A 347 -13.78 7.09 22.46
N SER A 348 -13.63 6.00 21.70
CA SER A 348 -12.80 5.99 20.50
C SER A 348 -13.22 7.09 19.52
N GLY A 349 -12.32 8.03 19.23
CA GLY A 349 -12.60 9.17 18.34
C GLY A 349 -13.71 10.10 18.85
N GLY A 350 -14.10 10.01 20.12
CA GLY A 350 -15.22 10.74 20.72
C GLY A 350 -16.37 9.83 21.18
N CYS A 351 -17.50 10.43 21.55
CA CYS A 351 -18.69 9.73 22.02
C CYS A 351 -19.79 9.83 20.96
N ILE A 352 -20.67 8.84 20.87
CA ILE A 352 -21.76 8.83 19.90
C ILE A 352 -22.90 9.72 20.43
N HIS A 353 -23.30 10.74 19.65
CA HIS A 353 -24.38 11.67 19.96
C HIS A 353 -25.36 11.78 18.77
N PRO A 354 -26.69 11.75 18.97
CA PRO A 354 -27.65 11.76 17.86
C PRO A 354 -27.68 13.07 17.06
N ASP A 355 -27.41 14.21 17.70
CA ASP A 355 -27.58 15.52 17.06
C ASP A 355 -26.35 16.10 16.33
N ASN A 356 -25.17 15.45 16.38
CA ASN A 356 -23.98 15.99 15.67
C ASN A 356 -22.83 14.98 15.45
N VAL A 357 -22.91 14.20 14.38
CA VAL A 357 -21.86 13.28 13.92
C VAL A 357 -20.55 13.96 13.46
N ASN A 358 -20.48 15.30 13.38
CA ASN A 358 -19.34 16.05 12.81
C ASN A 358 -18.62 17.01 13.78
N LYS A 359 -18.84 16.90 15.09
CA LYS A 359 -17.96 17.57 16.08
C LYS A 359 -17.60 16.57 17.18
N THR A 360 -16.33 16.18 17.23
CA THR A 360 -15.70 15.62 18.42
C THR A 360 -15.85 16.62 19.55
N THR A 361 -16.90 16.48 20.35
CA THR A 361 -16.87 17.08 21.67
C THR A 361 -15.91 16.27 22.52
N LEU A 362 -15.11 16.98 23.31
CA LEU A 362 -14.09 16.42 24.20
C LEU A 362 -14.61 15.15 24.89
N ALA A 363 -13.75 14.17 25.18
CA ALA A 363 -14.11 12.90 25.84
C ALA A 363 -14.92 13.04 27.15
N ALA A 364 -15.01 14.27 27.69
CA ALA A 364 -15.79 14.69 28.84
C ALA A 364 -17.30 14.89 28.58
N ASN A 365 -17.77 14.98 27.33
CA ASN A 365 -19.20 15.18 27.06
C ASN A 365 -19.98 13.85 27.13
N PRO A 366 -21.19 13.85 27.72
CA PRO A 366 -21.99 12.64 27.85
C PRO A 366 -22.46 12.15 26.47
N GLY A 367 -22.33 10.85 26.21
CA GLY A 367 -22.74 10.21 24.95
C GLY A 367 -22.71 8.69 25.05
N ALA A 368 -23.21 7.99 24.02
CA ALA A 368 -23.05 6.54 23.94
C ALA A 368 -21.58 6.19 23.62
N PHE A 369 -21.16 5.00 24.03
CA PHE A 369 -19.78 4.53 23.87
C PHE A 369 -19.46 4.32 22.38
N SER A 370 -18.24 4.70 22.01
CA SER A 370 -17.74 4.61 20.64
C SER A 370 -16.68 3.51 20.58
N PRO A 371 -17.00 2.35 19.96
CA PRO A 371 -16.04 1.27 19.81
C PRO A 371 -14.90 1.64 18.87
N GLY A 372 -13.75 0.99 19.04
CA GLY A 372 -12.57 1.20 18.24
C GLY A 372 -12.44 0.25 17.04
N TRP A 373 -12.02 0.77 15.90
CA TRP A 373 -11.64 0.02 14.70
C TRP A 373 -10.13 0.16 14.42
N PRO A 374 -9.41 -0.89 14.00
CA PRO A 374 -9.84 -2.28 13.74
C PRO A 374 -10.00 -3.22 14.95
N ALA A 375 -9.77 -2.73 16.17
CA ALA A 375 -9.81 -3.54 17.40
C ALA A 375 -11.11 -4.35 17.58
N ALA A 376 -12.25 -3.84 17.12
CA ALA A 376 -13.54 -4.51 17.15
C ALA A 376 -13.71 -5.64 16.10
N CYS A 377 -12.80 -5.80 15.13
CA CYS A 377 -12.88 -6.90 14.15
C CYS A 377 -12.71 -8.26 14.87
N PRO A 378 -13.57 -9.27 14.60
CA PRO A 378 -13.44 -10.61 15.18
C PRO A 378 -12.25 -11.42 14.64
N TYR A 379 -11.51 -10.91 13.64
CA TYR A 379 -10.37 -11.62 13.05
C TYR A 379 -9.01 -11.02 13.40
N VAL A 380 -8.96 -10.08 14.35
CA VAL A 380 -7.71 -9.53 14.89
C VAL A 380 -7.66 -9.73 16.40
N THR A 381 -6.48 -10.01 16.94
CA THR A 381 -6.28 -10.03 18.40
C THR A 381 -6.10 -8.59 18.88
N SER A 382 -7.07 -8.08 19.63
CA SER A 382 -7.05 -6.75 20.22
C SER A 382 -6.32 -6.76 21.56
N VAL A 383 -5.35 -5.85 21.72
CA VAL A 383 -4.46 -5.79 22.88
C VAL A 383 -4.66 -4.47 23.63
N GLY A 384 -5.20 -4.58 24.84
CA GLY A 384 -5.28 -3.51 25.82
C GLY A 384 -3.95 -3.23 26.51
N ALA A 385 -3.96 -2.23 27.39
CA ALA A 385 -2.79 -1.85 28.17
C ALA A 385 -3.05 -1.99 29.67
N THR A 386 -2.03 -2.47 30.37
CA THR A 386 -1.97 -2.46 31.83
C THR A 386 -0.78 -1.63 32.32
N LYS A 387 -0.80 -1.29 33.61
CA LYS A 387 0.32 -0.69 34.30
C LYS A 387 0.71 -1.52 35.50
N VAL A 388 2.02 -1.62 35.75
CA VAL A 388 2.56 -2.20 36.96
C VAL A 388 2.69 -1.10 38.00
N SER A 389 2.10 -1.30 39.18
CA SER A 389 2.17 -0.38 40.31
C SER A 389 2.92 -1.06 41.47
N ASN A 390 3.83 -0.34 42.11
CA ASN A 390 4.41 -0.77 43.38
C ASN A 390 3.37 -0.56 44.47
N ILE A 391 2.96 -1.62 45.16
CA ILE A 391 2.38 -1.46 46.48
C ILE A 391 3.57 -1.24 47.43
N LEU A 392 3.99 0.02 47.64
CA LEU A 392 4.52 0.58 48.91
C LEU A 392 5.17 1.98 48.67
N PRO A 393 4.80 3.04 49.43
CA PRO A 393 5.34 4.40 49.26
C PRO A 393 6.75 4.65 49.82
N SER A 394 7.44 3.66 50.39
CA SER A 394 8.53 3.95 51.36
C SER A 394 9.89 3.29 51.11
N TYR A 395 10.13 2.65 49.97
CA TYR A 395 11.46 2.13 49.65
C TYR A 395 11.87 2.56 48.24
N GLY A 396 12.88 3.43 48.17
CA GLY A 396 13.61 3.72 46.95
C GLY A 396 14.12 2.43 46.34
N VAL A 397 13.98 2.30 45.03
CA VAL A 397 14.38 1.12 44.26
C VAL A 397 15.90 0.99 44.29
N HIS A 398 16.44 0.40 45.36
CA HIS A 398 17.69 -0.33 45.29
C HIS A 398 17.34 -1.73 44.81
N ALA A 399 17.80 -2.07 43.62
CA ALA A 399 17.75 -3.42 43.09
C ALA A 399 18.41 -4.37 44.10
N THR A 400 17.60 -5.06 44.91
CA THR A 400 18.05 -6.19 45.68
C THR A 400 18.43 -7.29 44.69
N LYS A 401 19.54 -7.99 44.94
CA LYS A 401 20.11 -9.05 44.08
C LYS A 401 19.20 -10.26 43.82
N ASP A 402 17.93 -10.21 44.24
CA ASP A 402 16.99 -11.31 44.15
C ASP A 402 15.65 -10.83 43.58
N CYS A 403 15.57 -10.79 42.24
CA CYS A 403 14.38 -10.38 41.48
C CYS A 403 13.12 -11.24 41.77
N ARG A 404 13.25 -12.43 42.36
CA ARG A 404 12.10 -13.32 42.63
C ARG A 404 11.23 -12.81 43.78
N SER A 405 11.82 -12.26 44.84
CA SER A 405 11.08 -11.76 46.01
C SER A 405 10.30 -10.46 45.76
N THR A 406 10.67 -9.70 44.71
CA THR A 406 10.01 -8.44 44.32
C THR A 406 8.76 -8.67 43.46
N LEU A 407 8.72 -9.76 42.68
CA LEU A 407 7.59 -10.11 41.81
C LEU A 407 6.30 -10.41 42.58
N GLU A 408 6.39 -10.95 43.79
CA GLU A 408 5.23 -11.22 44.66
C GLU A 408 4.54 -9.94 45.19
N ARG A 409 5.14 -8.76 44.96
CA ARG A 409 4.68 -7.47 45.51
C ARG A 409 4.25 -6.45 44.45
N LEU A 410 4.30 -6.83 43.17
CA LEU A 410 3.87 -5.99 42.06
C LEU A 410 2.39 -6.22 41.79
N SER A 411 1.60 -5.14 41.86
CA SER A 411 0.20 -5.19 41.46
C SER A 411 0.06 -4.62 40.05
N GLN A 412 -0.89 -5.17 39.29
CA GLN A 412 -1.15 -4.74 37.93
C GLN A 412 -2.60 -4.26 37.84
N SER A 413 -2.82 -3.13 37.17
CA SER A 413 -4.13 -2.52 36.98
C SER A 413 -4.31 -2.06 35.53
N ALA A 414 -5.55 -1.75 35.14
CA ALA A 414 -5.84 -1.13 33.86
C ALA A 414 -4.99 0.14 33.67
N ALA A 415 -4.44 0.31 32.46
CA ALA A 415 -3.55 1.42 32.18
C ALA A 415 -4.30 2.76 32.20
N SER A 416 -3.76 3.70 32.98
CA SER A 416 -4.16 5.09 33.05
C SER A 416 -2.99 5.94 33.55
N ILE A 417 -2.89 7.17 33.07
CA ILE A 417 -1.88 8.15 33.51
C ILE A 417 -2.58 9.25 34.31
N PRO A 418 -2.24 9.46 35.60
CA PRO A 418 -2.80 10.55 36.39
C PRO A 418 -2.58 11.91 35.70
N GLY A 419 -3.65 12.70 35.55
CA GLY A 419 -3.59 14.01 34.89
C GLY A 419 -3.52 13.99 33.37
N SER A 420 -3.73 12.83 32.74
CA SER A 420 -3.82 12.66 31.28
C SER A 420 -5.20 12.09 30.90
N ASP A 421 -5.63 12.35 29.66
CA ASP A 421 -6.84 11.76 29.07
C ASP A 421 -6.61 10.33 28.52
N TYR A 422 -5.52 9.68 28.92
CA TYR A 422 -5.17 8.34 28.48
C TYR A 422 -5.80 7.25 29.34
N TYR A 423 -6.55 6.36 28.66
CA TYR A 423 -7.11 5.13 29.21
C TYR A 423 -7.03 4.00 28.18
N SER A 424 -6.75 2.76 28.63
CA SER A 424 -6.80 1.58 27.74
C SER A 424 -8.17 1.46 27.07
N GLY A 425 -8.19 1.41 25.74
CA GLY A 425 -9.43 1.29 24.96
C GLY A 425 -10.06 -0.09 25.10
N GLY A 426 -11.39 -0.13 25.06
CA GLY A 426 -12.15 -1.38 25.17
C GLY A 426 -13.67 -1.13 25.17
N GLY A 427 -14.43 -2.14 24.80
CA GLY A 427 -15.88 -2.06 24.68
C GLY A 427 -16.49 -3.19 23.85
N LEU A 428 -17.64 -2.92 23.25
CA LEU A 428 -18.39 -3.88 22.43
C LEU A 428 -18.73 -3.25 21.07
N SER A 429 -18.50 -3.98 19.98
CA SER A 429 -18.77 -3.53 18.62
C SER A 429 -20.25 -3.20 18.36
N ASN A 430 -20.51 -2.17 17.57
CA ASN A 430 -21.84 -1.85 17.03
C ASN A 430 -22.14 -2.56 15.70
N HIS A 431 -21.14 -3.20 15.07
CA HIS A 431 -21.27 -3.82 13.75
C HIS A 431 -21.19 -5.35 13.75
N TRP A 432 -20.27 -5.92 14.52
CA TRP A 432 -20.09 -7.36 14.59
C TRP A 432 -20.72 -7.93 15.86
N PRO A 433 -21.57 -8.96 15.77
CA PRO A 433 -22.03 -9.68 16.94
C PRO A 433 -20.89 -10.47 17.59
N ALA A 434 -21.06 -10.82 18.86
CA ALA A 434 -20.13 -11.68 19.58
C ALA A 434 -19.94 -13.02 18.84
N PRO A 435 -18.70 -13.35 18.43
CA PRO A 435 -18.41 -14.62 17.76
C PRO A 435 -18.52 -15.79 18.75
N ASP A 436 -18.69 -17.02 18.23
CA ASP A 436 -18.99 -18.20 19.04
C ASP A 436 -17.95 -18.48 20.14
N TYR A 437 -16.68 -18.18 19.88
CA TYR A 437 -15.60 -18.36 20.86
C TYR A 437 -15.66 -17.37 22.04
N GLN A 438 -16.52 -16.35 21.96
CA GLN A 438 -16.62 -15.23 22.91
C GLN A 438 -17.96 -15.22 23.67
N LYS A 439 -19.03 -15.76 23.08
CA LYS A 439 -20.40 -15.76 23.66
C LYS A 439 -20.48 -16.18 25.13
N ALA A 440 -19.88 -17.31 25.50
CA ALA A 440 -19.92 -17.81 26.88
C ALA A 440 -19.22 -16.86 27.87
N THR A 441 -18.14 -16.22 27.42
CA THR A 441 -17.39 -15.24 28.20
C THR A 441 -18.20 -13.96 28.39
N LEU A 442 -18.84 -13.48 27.32
CA LEU A 442 -19.72 -12.31 27.35
C LEU A 442 -20.94 -12.51 28.26
N ASP A 443 -21.59 -13.67 28.16
CA ASP A 443 -22.73 -14.04 29.00
C ASP A 443 -22.33 -14.08 30.49
N SER A 444 -21.16 -14.67 30.78
CA SER A 444 -20.60 -14.71 32.13
C SER A 444 -20.29 -13.30 32.66
N TYR A 445 -19.73 -12.41 31.84
CA TYR A 445 -19.45 -11.03 32.22
C TYR A 445 -20.72 -10.30 32.67
N PHE A 446 -21.76 -10.29 31.82
CA PHE A 446 -23.00 -9.59 32.13
C PHE A 446 -23.83 -10.25 33.24
N THR A 447 -23.72 -11.56 33.44
CA THR A 447 -24.39 -12.26 34.54
C THR A 447 -23.78 -11.90 35.89
N ASN A 448 -22.45 -11.82 35.96
CA ASN A 448 -21.73 -11.66 37.22
C ASN A 448 -21.37 -10.21 37.55
N THR A 449 -21.17 -9.38 36.52
CA THR A 449 -20.64 -8.02 36.68
C THR A 449 -21.27 -7.04 35.69
N PRO A 450 -22.61 -6.86 35.71
CA PRO A 450 -23.28 -5.93 34.81
C PRO A 450 -22.77 -4.50 35.04
N PRO A 451 -22.42 -3.76 33.97
CA PRO A 451 -22.01 -2.37 34.09
C PRO A 451 -23.14 -1.50 34.68
N PRO A 452 -22.83 -0.40 35.39
CA PRO A 452 -23.86 0.48 35.96
C PRO A 452 -24.76 1.17 34.91
N TYR A 453 -24.38 1.09 33.64
CA TYR A 453 -25.11 1.65 32.49
C TYR A 453 -25.87 0.59 31.68
N ASP A 454 -25.93 -0.65 32.16
CA ASP A 454 -26.62 -1.75 31.51
C ASP A 454 -28.14 -1.49 31.40
N ASN A 455 -28.70 -1.74 30.21
CA ASN A 455 -30.08 -1.40 29.84
C ASN A 455 -30.46 0.09 29.99
N LEU A 456 -29.48 0.98 30.16
CA LEU A 456 -29.71 2.43 30.13
C LEU A 456 -29.50 2.98 28.73
N THR A 457 -30.21 4.06 28.42
CA THR A 457 -30.04 4.82 27.19
C THR A 457 -29.56 6.23 27.49
N ILE A 458 -28.84 6.81 26.55
CA ILE A 458 -28.48 8.22 26.51
C ILE A 458 -28.91 8.76 25.15
N TYR A 459 -29.72 9.83 25.18
CA TYR A 459 -30.38 10.37 24.00
C TYR A 459 -31.13 9.32 23.15
N GLY A 460 -31.81 8.38 23.82
CA GLY A 460 -32.57 7.31 23.16
C GLY A 460 -31.72 6.19 22.55
N THR A 461 -30.40 6.21 22.71
CA THR A 461 -29.48 5.17 22.23
C THR A 461 -28.90 4.40 23.43
N PRO A 462 -28.83 3.06 23.41
CA PRO A 462 -28.12 2.30 24.45
C PRO A 462 -26.68 2.79 24.61
N TYR A 463 -26.14 2.78 25.83
CA TYR A 463 -24.74 3.18 26.06
C TYR A 463 -23.75 2.34 25.26
N TYR A 464 -24.06 1.07 24.99
CA TYR A 464 -23.25 0.16 24.19
C TYR A 464 -24.12 -0.97 23.62
N ASN A 465 -23.64 -1.64 22.57
CA ASN A 465 -24.29 -2.83 22.02
C ASN A 465 -23.94 -4.07 22.84
N ARG A 466 -24.85 -4.53 23.71
CA ARG A 466 -24.67 -5.70 24.60
C ARG A 466 -24.33 -7.00 23.85
N THR A 467 -24.70 -7.12 22.58
CA THR A 467 -24.50 -8.34 21.78
C THR A 467 -23.28 -8.28 20.85
N GLY A 468 -22.52 -7.18 20.90
CA GLY A 468 -21.39 -6.93 20.01
C GLY A 468 -20.14 -7.74 20.39
N ARG A 469 -19.24 -7.94 19.41
CA ARG A 469 -17.87 -8.45 19.60
C ARG A 469 -17.19 -7.61 20.67
N GLU A 470 -16.79 -8.26 21.74
CA GLU A 470 -16.20 -7.62 22.90
C GLU A 470 -14.67 -7.54 22.80
N TYR A 471 -14.06 -6.42 23.17
CA TYR A 471 -12.62 -6.19 23.08
C TYR A 471 -12.11 -5.30 24.26
N PRO A 472 -10.81 -5.34 24.62
CA PRO A 472 -9.75 -6.15 24.01
C PRO A 472 -9.87 -7.65 24.31
N ASP A 473 -9.13 -8.47 23.57
CA ASP A 473 -9.04 -9.91 23.84
C ASP A 473 -8.10 -10.18 25.01
N VAL A 474 -6.99 -9.45 25.08
CA VAL A 474 -5.90 -9.58 26.05
C VAL A 474 -5.33 -8.20 26.38
N SER A 475 -4.37 -8.14 27.30
CA SER A 475 -3.60 -6.93 27.55
C SER A 475 -2.12 -7.22 27.79
N ALA A 476 -1.30 -6.17 27.74
CA ALA A 476 0.11 -6.21 28.15
C ALA A 476 0.51 -4.89 28.80
N VAL A 477 1.68 -4.83 29.43
CA VAL A 477 2.16 -3.58 30.05
C VAL A 477 2.36 -2.53 28.96
N GLY A 478 1.75 -1.36 29.15
CA GLY A 478 1.78 -0.25 28.19
C GLY A 478 2.04 1.10 28.84
N VAL A 479 2.59 1.13 30.06
CA VAL A 479 2.90 2.36 30.80
C VAL A 479 4.31 2.28 31.36
N ASN A 480 5.03 3.40 31.38
CA ASN A 480 6.42 3.52 31.79
C ASN A 480 7.36 2.67 30.92
N ILE A 481 7.13 2.66 29.60
CA ILE A 481 7.96 1.94 28.64
C ILE A 481 9.13 2.83 28.23
N PRO A 482 10.38 2.48 28.57
CA PRO A 482 11.54 3.29 28.21
C PRO A 482 11.84 3.18 26.71
N VAL A 483 11.93 4.32 26.03
CA VAL A 483 12.33 4.41 24.62
C VAL A 483 13.34 5.54 24.41
N TYR A 484 14.12 5.48 23.34
CA TYR A 484 14.97 6.58 22.90
C TYR A 484 14.32 7.33 21.74
N GLU A 485 13.87 8.57 21.99
CA GLU A 485 13.32 9.46 20.97
C GLU A 485 14.29 10.62 20.74
N ALA A 486 14.70 10.85 19.48
CA ALA A 486 15.68 11.87 19.11
C ALA A 486 16.95 11.87 19.99
N GLY A 487 17.43 10.68 20.38
CA GLY A 487 18.61 10.49 21.22
C GLY A 487 18.39 10.68 22.73
N LYS A 488 17.14 10.91 23.19
CA LYS A 488 16.81 11.10 24.59
C LYS A 488 15.99 9.91 25.11
N LEU A 489 16.36 9.42 26.30
CA LEU A 489 15.57 8.44 27.02
C LEU A 489 14.29 9.11 27.54
N VAL A 490 13.13 8.60 27.12
CA VAL A 490 11.80 9.03 27.56
C VAL A 490 10.97 7.81 27.99
N LEU A 491 9.96 8.04 28.83
CA LEU A 491 9.00 7.01 29.22
C LEU A 491 7.71 7.22 28.43
N GLU A 492 7.37 6.25 27.60
CA GLU A 492 6.15 6.24 26.81
C GLU A 492 5.04 5.44 27.47
N TYR A 493 3.82 5.71 27.02
CA TYR A 493 2.62 4.97 27.40
C TYR A 493 1.65 4.84 26.22
N GLY A 494 0.74 3.88 26.29
CA GLY A 494 -0.25 3.63 25.24
C GLY A 494 -0.45 2.16 24.95
N THR A 495 -1.61 1.81 24.39
CA THR A 495 -1.79 0.48 23.78
C THR A 495 -0.86 0.26 22.59
N SER A 496 -0.35 1.36 22.00
CA SER A 496 0.75 1.34 21.03
C SER A 496 2.04 0.72 21.57
N ALA A 497 2.26 0.71 22.88
CA ALA A 497 3.41 0.09 23.53
C ALA A 497 3.11 -1.34 24.02
N SER A 498 1.85 -1.63 24.39
CA SER A 498 1.44 -2.97 24.81
C SER A 498 1.30 -3.95 23.63
N VAL A 499 0.79 -3.50 22.48
CA VAL A 499 0.58 -4.35 21.30
C VAL A 499 1.88 -5.00 20.76
N PRO A 500 3.01 -4.30 20.56
CA PRO A 500 4.24 -4.97 20.11
C PRO A 500 4.81 -5.92 21.17
N SER A 501 4.57 -5.66 22.46
CA SER A 501 5.00 -6.54 23.55
C SER A 501 4.28 -7.87 23.50
N PHE A 502 2.95 -7.86 23.36
CA PHE A 502 2.16 -9.08 23.19
C PHE A 502 2.51 -9.79 21.87
N ALA A 503 2.65 -9.04 20.77
CA ALA A 503 3.03 -9.62 19.48
C ALA A 503 4.39 -10.33 19.54
N SER A 504 5.35 -9.78 20.28
CA SER A 504 6.67 -10.40 20.49
C SER A 504 6.56 -11.72 21.25
N ILE A 505 5.67 -11.81 22.25
CA ILE A 505 5.39 -13.07 22.98
C ILE A 505 4.88 -14.15 22.01
N ILE A 506 3.94 -13.81 21.13
CA ILE A 506 3.41 -14.75 20.13
C ILE A 506 4.49 -15.14 19.13
N ASN A 507 5.35 -14.20 18.72
CA ASN A 507 6.46 -14.51 17.82
C ASN A 507 7.46 -15.51 18.46
N LEU A 508 7.81 -15.34 19.73
CA LEU A 508 8.67 -16.30 20.45
C LEU A 508 8.05 -17.71 20.49
N ILE A 509 6.74 -17.80 20.71
CA ILE A 509 6.03 -19.08 20.67
C ILE A 509 6.06 -19.68 19.25
N ASN A 510 5.87 -18.87 18.22
CA ASN A 510 6.00 -19.31 16.82
C ASN A 510 7.43 -19.80 16.51
N GLU A 511 8.48 -19.19 17.06
CA GLU A 511 9.86 -19.68 16.94
C GLU A 511 10.00 -21.10 17.51
N HIS A 512 9.41 -21.38 18.67
CA HIS A 512 9.38 -22.73 19.25
C HIS A 512 8.60 -23.72 18.37
N ARG A 513 7.45 -23.32 17.82
CA ARG A 513 6.66 -24.17 16.91
C ARG A 513 7.44 -24.51 15.64
N ILE A 514 8.05 -23.51 15.01
CA ILE A 514 8.84 -23.67 13.79
C ILE A 514 10.07 -24.55 14.05
N ALA A 515 10.76 -24.36 15.17
CA ALA A 515 11.90 -25.21 15.55
C ALA A 515 11.49 -26.68 15.77
N ALA A 516 10.24 -26.93 16.16
CA ALA A 516 9.66 -28.27 16.27
C ALA A 516 9.04 -28.79 14.95
N GLY A 517 9.24 -28.10 13.83
CA GLY A 517 8.70 -28.49 12.52
C GLY A 517 7.20 -28.25 12.35
N ARG A 518 6.60 -27.37 13.15
CA ARG A 518 5.17 -27.02 13.10
C ARG A 518 4.95 -25.66 12.46
N ASP A 519 3.76 -25.47 11.89
CA ASP A 519 3.35 -24.18 11.34
C ASP A 519 3.09 -23.12 12.43
N PRO A 520 3.26 -21.82 12.13
CA PRO A 520 2.87 -20.74 13.03
C PRO A 520 1.39 -20.80 13.42
N VAL A 521 1.04 -20.22 14.57
CA VAL A 521 -0.31 -20.37 15.14
C VAL A 521 -1.42 -19.62 14.38
N GLY A 522 -1.09 -18.55 13.65
CA GLY A 522 -2.07 -17.77 12.89
C GLY A 522 -3.22 -17.21 13.72
N PHE A 523 -4.45 -17.63 13.42
CA PHE A 523 -5.66 -17.16 14.09
C PHE A 523 -5.80 -17.73 15.51
N LEU A 524 -5.24 -17.01 16.48
CA LEU A 524 -5.07 -17.48 17.87
C LEU A 524 -6.29 -17.25 18.79
N ILE A 525 -7.18 -16.31 18.46
CA ILE A 525 -8.23 -15.83 19.38
C ILE A 525 -9.08 -16.96 20.00
N PRO A 526 -9.60 -17.94 19.24
CA PRO A 526 -10.41 -19.01 19.83
C PRO A 526 -9.66 -19.82 20.89
N VAL A 527 -8.35 -20.03 20.71
CA VAL A 527 -7.51 -20.74 21.68
C VAL A 527 -7.37 -19.93 22.96
N LEU A 528 -7.20 -18.61 22.87
CA LEU A 528 -7.07 -17.77 24.06
C LEU A 528 -8.32 -17.85 24.95
N TYR A 529 -9.51 -17.79 24.33
CA TYR A 529 -10.78 -17.86 25.05
C TYR A 529 -11.09 -19.24 25.65
N GLN A 530 -10.48 -20.31 25.15
CA GLN A 530 -10.54 -21.64 25.78
C GLN A 530 -9.60 -21.77 26.99
N HIS A 531 -8.66 -20.83 27.15
CA HIS A 531 -7.57 -20.87 28.11
C HIS A 531 -7.45 -19.62 29.01
N PRO A 532 -8.55 -19.11 29.61
CA PRO A 532 -8.51 -17.88 30.41
C PRO A 532 -7.60 -17.98 31.65
N LYS A 533 -7.42 -19.19 32.19
CA LYS A 533 -6.55 -19.49 33.36
C LYS A 533 -5.05 -19.32 33.09
N ASP A 534 -4.68 -19.19 31.83
CA ASP A 534 -3.30 -19.05 31.36
C ASP A 534 -2.89 -17.57 31.26
N PHE A 535 -3.78 -16.67 31.68
CA PHE A 535 -3.55 -15.23 31.83
C PHE A 535 -3.55 -14.80 33.30
N THR A 536 -2.82 -13.73 33.59
CA THR A 536 -2.91 -13.01 34.86
C THR A 536 -4.10 -12.06 34.79
N ASN A 537 -5.13 -12.37 35.56
CA ASN A 537 -6.35 -11.56 35.62
C ASN A 537 -6.09 -10.18 36.20
N ILE A 538 -6.64 -9.14 35.57
CA ILE A 538 -6.55 -7.76 36.04
C ILE A 538 -7.93 -7.34 36.53
N SER A 539 -8.06 -7.07 37.82
CA SER A 539 -9.36 -6.76 38.44
C SER A 539 -9.38 -5.38 39.10
N MET A 540 -8.52 -4.47 38.66
CA MET A 540 -8.39 -3.13 39.22
C MET A 540 -8.28 -2.08 38.12
N GLY A 541 -9.02 -0.98 38.29
CA GLY A 541 -9.08 0.12 37.32
C GLY A 541 -10.27 0.02 36.37
N ASN A 542 -10.36 1.00 35.48
CA ASN A 542 -11.48 1.19 34.56
C ASN A 542 -11.00 1.88 33.27
N ASN A 543 -11.89 2.05 32.29
CA ASN A 543 -11.62 2.80 31.05
C ASN A 543 -12.59 3.97 30.80
N PRO A 544 -12.52 5.06 31.59
CA PRO A 544 -13.37 6.24 31.47
C PRO A 544 -13.50 6.83 30.07
N GLY A 545 -14.63 7.49 29.86
CA GLY A 545 -14.99 8.17 28.61
C GLY A 545 -16.49 8.47 28.58
N SER A 546 -16.91 9.37 27.69
CA SER A 546 -18.33 9.70 27.49
C SER A 546 -19.05 10.20 28.74
N GLY A 547 -18.35 10.95 29.59
CA GLY A 547 -18.88 11.44 30.86
C GLY A 547 -19.09 10.34 31.92
N THR A 548 -18.57 9.14 31.70
CA THR A 548 -18.72 7.96 32.56
C THR A 548 -17.37 7.44 33.07
N GLN A 549 -17.42 6.52 34.04
CA GLN A 549 -16.26 5.73 34.44
C GLN A 549 -15.93 4.59 33.46
N GLY A 550 -16.70 4.46 32.36
CA GLY A 550 -16.57 3.37 31.41
C GLY A 550 -16.91 2.02 32.04
N PHE A 551 -16.22 0.98 31.59
CA PHE A 551 -16.26 -0.33 32.19
C PHE A 551 -15.18 -0.50 33.26
N SER A 552 -15.40 -1.41 34.20
CA SER A 552 -14.41 -1.77 35.23
C SER A 552 -13.69 -3.06 34.88
N ALA A 553 -12.41 -3.14 35.25
CA ALA A 553 -11.65 -4.38 35.23
C ALA A 553 -12.13 -5.29 36.36
N VAL A 554 -12.41 -6.56 36.08
CA VAL A 554 -13.10 -7.47 37.02
C VAL A 554 -12.43 -8.84 37.06
N LYS A 555 -13.04 -9.82 37.74
CA LYS A 555 -12.56 -11.21 37.71
C LYS A 555 -13.12 -11.91 36.48
N GLY A 556 -12.23 -12.50 35.68
CA GLY A 556 -12.54 -13.05 34.37
C GLY A 556 -12.21 -12.07 33.26
N TRP A 557 -12.78 -12.28 32.07
CA TRP A 557 -12.66 -11.32 30.99
C TRP A 557 -13.44 -10.03 31.30
N ASP A 558 -12.91 -8.90 30.85
CA ASP A 558 -13.59 -7.60 30.90
C ASP A 558 -13.26 -6.71 29.69
N PRO A 559 -14.13 -5.74 29.35
CA PRO A 559 -13.92 -4.81 28.23
C PRO A 559 -12.92 -3.69 28.55
N VAL A 560 -11.94 -3.95 29.41
CA VAL A 560 -10.84 -3.02 29.77
C VAL A 560 -9.49 -3.66 29.48
N THR A 561 -9.30 -4.90 29.93
CA THR A 561 -8.04 -5.64 29.92
C THR A 561 -8.14 -7.03 29.28
N GLY A 562 -9.34 -7.41 28.83
CA GLY A 562 -9.60 -8.68 28.18
C GLY A 562 -9.42 -9.84 29.14
N LEU A 563 -8.81 -10.93 28.68
CA LEU A 563 -8.41 -12.07 29.53
C LEU A 563 -7.30 -11.71 30.53
N GLY A 564 -6.69 -10.53 30.41
CA GLY A 564 -5.55 -10.07 31.21
C GLY A 564 -4.22 -10.23 30.50
N THR A 565 -3.12 -10.27 31.27
CA THR A 565 -1.76 -10.35 30.71
C THR A 565 -1.26 -11.78 30.56
N PRO A 566 -0.63 -12.16 29.43
CA PRO A 566 -0.30 -13.56 29.17
C PRO A 566 0.76 -14.10 30.12
N ASN A 567 0.57 -15.31 30.64
CA ASN A 567 1.65 -16.08 31.23
C ASN A 567 2.38 -16.84 30.11
N TYR A 568 3.60 -16.40 29.78
CA TYR A 568 4.38 -16.95 28.66
C TYR A 568 4.49 -18.48 28.70
N LEU A 569 4.88 -19.06 29.85
CA LEU A 569 5.14 -20.50 29.94
C LEU A 569 3.86 -21.32 29.73
N LYS A 570 2.75 -20.91 30.34
CA LYS A 570 1.47 -21.59 30.17
C LYS A 570 0.96 -21.47 28.74
N LEU A 571 1.08 -20.28 28.14
CA LEU A 571 0.63 -20.05 26.77
C LEU A 571 1.49 -20.82 25.76
N LEU A 572 2.81 -20.92 26.00
CA LEU A 572 3.70 -21.75 25.21
C LEU A 572 3.25 -23.21 25.22
N ASP A 573 2.97 -23.79 26.39
CA ASP A 573 2.51 -25.19 26.50
C ASP A 573 1.22 -25.43 25.70
N VAL A 574 0.24 -24.53 25.83
CA VAL A 574 -1.04 -24.62 25.11
C VAL A 574 -0.84 -24.53 23.60
N VAL A 575 -0.08 -23.54 23.15
CA VAL A 575 0.08 -23.28 21.71
C VAL A 575 0.99 -24.33 21.05
N MET A 576 1.95 -24.91 21.77
CA MET A 576 2.76 -26.04 21.28
C MET A 576 1.94 -27.34 21.13
N ALA A 577 0.86 -27.50 21.91
CA ALA A 577 -0.02 -28.66 21.82
C ALA A 577 -1.00 -28.61 20.64
N LEU A 578 -1.18 -27.43 20.02
CA LEU A 578 -2.01 -27.27 18.82
C LEU A 578 -1.41 -28.05 17.64
N PRO A 579 -2.27 -28.59 16.74
CA PRO A 579 -1.86 -29.38 15.59
C PRO A 579 -0.77 -28.72 14.73
#